data_AF-A0AB37TA07-F1
#
_entry.id   AF-A0AB37TA07-F1
#
_cell.length_a   1.000
_cell.length_b   1.000
_cell.length_c   1.000
_cell.angle_alpha   90.00
_cell.angle_beta   90.00
_cell.angle_gamma   90.00
#
_symmetry.space_group_name_H-M   'P 1'
#
loop_
_entity.id
_entity.type
_entity.pdbx_description
1 polymer ?
#
loop_
_entity_poly.entity_id
_entity_poly.type
_entity_poly.pdbx_seq_one_letter_code
_entity_poly.pdbx_strand_id
1 'polypeptide(L)' 'MSAAERQRTCAACGGPFEPGERTDLETVIDGGVLYVAVHTCHSTYPPRRETEAARRLTA' A
#
# COMPACT_ATOMS: atom_id res chain seq x y z
N MET A 1 -6.83 -10.43 -14.90
CA MET A 1 -6.55 -10.79 -13.51
C MET A 1 -5.87 -9.60 -12.84
N SER A 2 -6.55 -8.91 -11.92
CA SER A 2 -6.06 -7.72 -11.21
C SER A 2 -5.14 -8.09 -10.04
N ALA A 3 -4.40 -7.12 -9.50
CA ALA A 3 -3.58 -7.36 -8.31
C ALA A 3 -4.44 -7.65 -7.07
N ALA A 4 -5.61 -6.98 -6.96
CA ALA A 4 -6.64 -7.27 -5.96
C ALA A 4 -7.07 -8.74 -5.96
N GLU A 5 -7.35 -9.31 -7.14
CA GLU A 5 -7.77 -10.71 -7.30
C GLU A 5 -6.67 -11.70 -6.87
N ARG A 6 -5.40 -11.33 -7.07
CA ARG A 6 -4.26 -12.20 -6.77
C ARG A 6 -3.91 -12.23 -5.29
N GLN A 7 -3.93 -11.07 -4.62
CA GLN A 7 -3.42 -10.95 -3.25
C GLN A 7 -4.51 -10.90 -2.19
N ARG A 8 -5.74 -10.51 -2.56
CA ARG A 8 -6.97 -10.46 -1.73
C ARG A 8 -6.93 -9.51 -0.54
N THR A 9 -5.74 -9.12 -0.08
CA THR A 9 -5.51 -8.27 1.09
C THR A 9 -4.41 -7.26 0.80
N CYS A 10 -4.58 -6.08 1.37
CA CYS A 10 -3.65 -4.97 1.29
C CYS A 10 -2.40 -5.25 2.13
N ALA A 11 -1.22 -5.18 1.51
CA ALA A 11 0.04 -5.45 2.21
C ALA A 11 0.38 -4.42 3.31
N ALA A 12 -0.22 -3.24 3.27
CA ALA A 12 0.03 -2.18 4.24
C ALA A 12 -0.87 -2.25 5.49
N CYS A 13 -2.16 -2.54 5.32
CA CYS A 13 -3.13 -2.54 6.44
C CYS A 13 -3.70 -3.93 6.78
N GLY A 14 -3.46 -4.94 5.94
CA GLY A 14 -4.01 -6.29 6.08
C GLY A 14 -5.51 -6.41 5.75
N GLY A 15 -6.19 -5.31 5.42
CA GLY A 15 -7.61 -5.31 5.06
C GLY A 15 -7.86 -5.98 3.70
N PRO A 16 -9.07 -6.55 3.47
CA PRO A 16 -9.41 -7.17 2.21
C PRO A 16 -9.53 -6.15 1.07
N PHE A 17 -9.38 -6.64 -0.16
CA PHE A 17 -9.79 -5.91 -1.36
C PHE A 17 -11.18 -6.31 -1.80
N GLU A 18 -11.94 -5.35 -2.31
CA GLU A 18 -13.22 -5.60 -2.95
C GLU A 18 -13.03 -6.16 -4.37
N PRO A 19 -13.93 -7.02 -4.88
CA PRO A 19 -13.87 -7.50 -6.26
C PRO A 19 -13.89 -6.33 -7.27
N GLY A 20 -12.87 -6.26 -8.12
CA GLY A 20 -12.72 -5.18 -9.10
C GLY A 20 -12.20 -3.86 -8.53
N GLU A 21 -11.81 -3.82 -7.26
CA GLU A 21 -11.17 -2.66 -6.65
C GLU A 21 -9.87 -2.28 -7.37
N ARG A 22 -9.63 -0.97 -7.50
CA ARG A 22 -8.36 -0.45 -7.99
C ARG A 22 -7.35 -0.45 -6.85
N THR A 23 -6.20 -1.05 -7.10
CA THR A 23 -5.10 -1.14 -6.13
C THR A 23 -3.85 -0.51 -6.71
N ASP A 24 -3.05 0.11 -5.87
CA ASP A 24 -1.68 0.48 -6.23
C ASP A 24 -0.74 -0.72 -6.05
N LEU A 25 0.42 -0.69 -6.69
CA LEU A 25 1.45 -1.72 -6.58
C LEU A 25 2.73 -1.11 -6.00
N GLU A 26 3.23 -1.70 -4.93
CA GLU A 26 4.49 -1.34 -4.30
C GLU A 26 5.51 -2.47 -4.41
N THR A 27 6.78 -2.11 -4.32
CA THR A 27 7.88 -3.07 -4.21
C THR A 27 8.28 -3.23 -2.76
N VAL A 28 8.43 -4.47 -2.30
CA VAL A 28 8.98 -4.83 -0.98
C VAL A 28 10.24 -5.65 -1.20
N ILE A 29 11.28 -5.38 -0.40
CA ILE A 29 12.54 -6.11 -0.44
C ILE A 29 12.59 -7.06 0.76
N ASP A 30 12.48 -8.36 0.50
CA ASP A 30 12.62 -9.42 1.51
C ASP A 30 13.38 -10.61 0.92
N GLY A 31 14.72 -10.54 0.93
CA GLY A 31 15.59 -11.50 0.22
C GLY A 31 15.46 -11.48 -1.32
N GLY A 32 14.55 -10.68 -1.85
CA GLY A 32 14.24 -10.47 -3.27
C GLY A 32 13.20 -9.36 -3.44
N VAL A 33 12.92 -8.96 -4.69
CA VAL A 33 11.91 -7.94 -5.00
C VAL A 33 10.54 -8.59 -5.13
N LEU A 34 9.61 -8.20 -4.25
CA LEU A 34 8.21 -8.62 -4.28
C LEU A 34 7.33 -7.44 -4.71
N TYR A 35 6.36 -7.69 -5.58
CA TYR A 35 5.34 -6.70 -5.94
C TYR A 35 4.06 -6.98 -5.15
N VAL A 36 3.64 -6.03 -4.33
CA VAL A 36 2.49 -6.16 -3.45
C VAL A 36 1.45 -5.09 -3.74
N ALA A 37 0.19 -5.48 -3.75
CA ALA A 37 -0.96 -4.61 -3.85
C ALA A 37 -1.23 -3.90 -2.52
N VAL A 38 -1.55 -2.62 -2.62
CA VAL A 38 -2.01 -1.79 -1.50
C VAL A 38 -3.27 -1.04 -1.89
N HIS A 39 -4.11 -0.70 -0.91
CA HIS A 39 -5.22 0.23 -1.13
C HIS A 39 -4.67 1.57 -1.61
N THR A 40 -5.48 2.31 -2.35
CA THR A 40 -5.12 3.68 -2.73
C THR A 40 -4.77 4.50 -1.48
N CYS A 41 -3.66 5.22 -1.53
CA CYS A 41 -3.09 6.00 -0.44
C CYS A 41 -2.52 5.20 0.75
N HIS A 42 -2.46 3.87 0.68
CA HIS A 42 -1.71 3.07 1.65
C HIS A 42 -0.28 2.84 1.17
N SER A 43 0.63 2.62 2.11
CA SER A 43 2.02 2.26 1.81
C SER A 43 2.56 1.28 2.84
N THR A 44 3.35 0.32 2.37
CA THR A 44 4.15 -0.59 3.19
C THR A 44 5.39 0.10 3.76
N TYR A 45 5.76 1.26 3.22
CA TYR A 45 6.83 2.08 3.77
C TYR A 45 6.32 2.89 4.96
N PRO A 46 7.10 3.00 6.05
CA PRO A 46 6.73 3.88 7.16
C PRO A 46 6.62 5.31 6.63
N PRO A 47 5.63 6.10 7.09
CA PRO A 47 5.50 7.49 6.67
C PRO A 47 6.82 8.19 6.99
N ARG A 48 7.53 8.67 5.95
CA ARG A 48 8.72 9.48 6.15
C ARG A 48 8.31 10.66 7.01
N ARG A 49 9.13 11.01 8.01
CA ARG A 49 8.92 12.11 8.96
C ARG A 49 8.50 13.44 8.30
N GLU A 50 8.80 13.62 7.01
CA GLU A 50 8.39 14.76 6.19
C GLU A 50 6.88 14.85 5.96
N THR A 51 6.15 13.74 5.79
CA THR A 51 4.70 13.76 5.58
C THR A 51 3.94 14.12 6.86
N GLU A 52 4.46 13.70 8.01
CA GLU A 52 3.89 14.08 9.31
C GLU A 52 4.16 15.55 9.64
N ALA A 53 5.35 16.06 9.31
CA ALA A 53 5.64 17.49 9.39
C ALA A 53 4.74 18.31 8.46
N ALA A 54 4.54 17.88 7.22
CA ALA A 54 3.63 18.54 6.27
C ALA A 54 2.18 18.54 6.77
N ARG A 55 1.70 17.44 7.34
CA ARG A 55 0.34 17.32 7.88
C ARG A 55 0.11 18.19 9.12
N ARG A 56 1.14 18.43 9.94
CA ARG A 56 1.10 19.36 11.08
C ARG A 56 1.15 20.83 10.68
N LEU A 57 1.66 21.15 9.50
CA LEU A 57 1.72 22.54 8.99
C LEU A 57 0.40 23.01 8.38
N THR A 58 -0.53 22.09 8.07
CA THR A 58 -1.86 22.38 7.51
C THR A 58 -3.00 22.29 8.53
N ALA A 59 -2.69 22.00 9.79
CA ALA A 59 -3.65 21.96 10.91
C ALA A 59 -3.51 23.21 11.77
#